data_AF-A0A6M0QVW6-F1
#
_entry.id   AF-A0A6M0QVW6-F1
#
_cell.length_a   1.000
_cell.length_b   1.000
_cell.length_c   1.000
_cell.angle_alpha   90.00
_cell.angle_beta   90.00
_cell.angle_gamma   90.00
#
_symmetry.space_group_name_H-M   'P 1'
#
loop_
_entity.id
_entity.type
_entity.pdbx_description
1 polymer ?
#
loop_
_entity_poly.entity_id
_entity_poly.type
_entity_poly.pdbx_seq_one_letter_code
_entity_poly.pdbx_strand_id
1 'polypeptide(L)'
;MPVSDPALWTLIADWPLPFRKDHDPKASPPRVCQRFEHNLRAAGDWSDAASDRITEGYRRFLYLKALSDEPLTPPHWLDEAWHLHLGFRDDYTALERAVGRPLPHRRTILKKEANRAYARGRALWRREFDADPPPDLWPALGLVAAGNAISTIGVGLWIIGFVAPFTPWSVSPWLFGLGIVLVLAGNFLTGKYGPQVVSRCA
;
A
#
# COMPACT_ATOMS: atom_id res chain seq x y z
N MET A 1 -15.79 -8.32 -17.29
CA MET A 1 -15.30 -7.96 -15.93
C MET A 1 -16.36 -7.07 -15.33
N PRO A 2 -17.03 -7.42 -14.22
CA PRO A 2 -18.18 -6.63 -13.78
C PRO A 2 -17.71 -5.43 -12.97
N VAL A 3 -17.21 -4.43 -13.69
CA VAL A 3 -17.08 -3.07 -13.21
C VAL A 3 -18.47 -2.45 -13.32
N SER A 4 -19.07 -2.07 -12.20
CA SER A 4 -20.45 -1.55 -12.15
C SER A 4 -20.62 -0.26 -12.95
N ASP A 5 -19.56 0.54 -13.07
CA ASP A 5 -19.48 1.72 -13.93
C ASP A 5 -18.28 1.64 -14.88
N PRO A 6 -18.47 1.12 -16.11
CA PRO A 6 -17.40 0.97 -17.10
C PRO A 6 -16.83 2.31 -17.58
N ALA A 7 -17.64 3.38 -17.61
CA ALA A 7 -17.21 4.69 -18.06
C ALA A 7 -16.25 5.32 -17.05
N LEU A 8 -16.61 5.26 -15.76
CA LEU A 8 -15.74 5.70 -14.67
C LEU A 8 -14.44 4.88 -14.61
N TRP A 9 -14.53 3.56 -14.81
CA TRP A 9 -13.31 2.74 -14.88
C TRP A 9 -12.41 3.14 -16.03
N THR A 10 -12.96 3.32 -17.23
CA THR A 10 -12.20 3.74 -18.42
C THR A 10 -11.50 5.09 -18.17
N LEU A 11 -12.23 6.06 -17.61
CA LEU A 11 -11.68 7.36 -17.23
C LEU A 11 -10.46 7.23 -16.31
N ILE A 12 -10.57 6.41 -15.25
CA ILE A 12 -9.49 6.25 -14.26
C ILE A 12 -8.35 5.37 -14.79
N ALA A 13 -8.66 4.34 -15.58
CA ALA A 13 -7.68 3.44 -16.17
C ALA A 13 -6.78 4.18 -17.15
N ASP A 14 -7.37 5.04 -17.98
CA ASP A 14 -6.68 5.81 -19.00
C ASP A 14 -6.15 7.15 -18.48
N TRP A 15 -6.51 7.56 -17.26
CA TRP A 15 -6.03 8.81 -16.67
C TRP A 15 -4.50 8.84 -16.73
N PRO A 16 -3.91 9.89 -17.34
CA PRO A 16 -2.47 10.03 -17.46
C PRO A 16 -1.93 10.45 -16.10
N LEU A 17 -1.84 9.48 -15.19
CA LEU A 17 -1.19 9.70 -13.91
C LEU A 17 0.16 10.38 -14.19
N PRO A 18 0.53 11.45 -13.45
CA PRO A 18 1.57 12.43 -13.82
C PRO A 18 3.00 11.86 -13.76
N PHE A 19 3.10 10.55 -13.86
CA PHE A 19 4.24 9.75 -13.52
C PHE A 19 4.36 8.44 -14.33
N ARG A 20 3.56 8.28 -15.39
CA ARG A 20 3.68 7.22 -16.39
C ARG A 20 4.92 7.45 -17.28
N LYS A 21 5.58 6.36 -17.71
CA LYS A 21 6.84 6.36 -18.50
C LYS A 21 6.79 7.17 -19.81
N ASP A 22 5.61 7.44 -20.36
CA ASP A 22 5.34 8.08 -21.66
C ASP A 22 4.96 9.57 -21.56
N HIS A 23 4.85 10.14 -20.35
CA HIS A 23 4.54 11.56 -20.18
C HIS A 23 5.75 12.43 -20.55
N ASP A 24 5.56 13.43 -21.42
CA ASP A 24 6.62 14.33 -21.88
C ASP A 24 7.25 15.08 -20.68
N PRO A 25 8.55 14.89 -20.38
CA PRO A 25 9.23 15.50 -19.25
C PRO A 25 9.41 17.03 -19.38
N LYS A 26 8.99 17.66 -20.50
CA LYS A 26 9.20 19.08 -20.77
C LYS A 26 7.98 19.98 -20.57
N ALA A 27 6.80 19.45 -20.25
CA ALA A 27 5.58 20.25 -20.04
C ALA A 27 5.51 20.90 -18.62
N SER A 28 6.41 21.87 -18.34
CA SER A 28 6.39 22.90 -17.26
C SER A 28 6.46 22.54 -15.75
N PRO A 29 7.10 23.36 -14.88
CA PRO A 29 8.43 23.96 -14.94
C PRO A 29 9.42 23.24 -13.97
N PRO A 30 10.74 23.50 -14.05
CA PRO A 30 11.76 22.59 -13.53
C PRO A 30 12.00 22.79 -12.03
N ARG A 31 11.71 21.75 -11.26
CA ARG A 31 12.48 21.28 -10.10
C ARG A 31 11.93 19.91 -9.67
N VAL A 32 12.82 18.92 -9.63
CA VAL A 32 12.60 17.52 -9.19
C VAL A 32 11.90 16.60 -10.20
N CYS A 33 12.59 16.28 -11.30
CA CYS A 33 12.24 15.11 -12.12
C CYS A 33 12.69 13.83 -11.40
N GLN A 34 11.88 13.33 -10.48
CA GLN A 34 12.00 11.95 -10.00
C GLN A 34 10.64 11.26 -10.20
N ARG A 35 10.64 10.24 -11.08
CA ARG A 35 9.49 9.48 -11.61
C ARG A 35 8.73 8.76 -10.49
N PHE A 36 7.41 8.51 -10.54
CA PHE A 36 6.69 7.80 -9.44
C PHE A 36 7.27 6.44 -9.14
N GLU A 37 7.57 5.62 -10.16
CA GLU A 37 8.28 4.36 -9.92
C GLU A 37 9.64 4.61 -9.26
N HIS A 38 10.34 5.68 -9.63
CA HIS A 38 11.63 6.07 -9.04
C HIS A 38 11.48 6.65 -7.62
N ASN A 39 10.40 7.35 -7.30
CA ASN A 39 10.08 7.91 -5.98
C ASN A 39 9.51 6.85 -5.05
N LEU A 40 8.69 5.92 -5.54
CA LEU A 40 8.31 4.71 -4.82
C LEU A 40 9.55 3.87 -4.56
N ARG A 41 10.41 3.67 -5.58
CA ARG A 41 11.71 3.02 -5.41
C ARG A 41 12.58 3.72 -4.39
N ALA A 42 12.75 5.03 -4.48
CA ALA A 42 13.56 5.78 -3.53
C ALA A 42 12.93 5.79 -2.12
N ALA A 43 11.60 5.70 -2.02
CA ALA A 43 10.88 5.62 -0.76
C ALA A 43 10.84 4.21 -0.14
N GLY A 44 11.17 3.14 -0.89
CA GLY A 44 11.12 1.77 -0.32
C GLY A 44 11.77 0.61 -1.09
N ASP A 45 12.76 0.86 -1.95
CA ASP A 45 13.56 -0.13 -2.72
C ASP A 45 12.75 -1.16 -3.53
N TRP A 46 11.98 -0.71 -4.53
CA TRP A 46 11.02 -1.56 -5.28
C TRP A 46 11.57 -1.99 -6.65
N SER A 47 11.06 -3.09 -7.21
CA SER A 47 11.33 -3.44 -8.63
C SER A 47 10.38 -2.71 -9.59
N ASP A 48 10.71 -2.68 -10.89
CA ASP A 48 9.83 -2.20 -11.96
C ASP A 48 8.45 -2.87 -11.89
N ALA A 49 8.44 -4.20 -11.81
CA ALA A 49 7.21 -4.99 -11.77
C ALA A 49 6.39 -4.75 -10.49
N ALA A 50 7.05 -4.47 -9.35
CA ALA A 50 6.35 -4.06 -8.13
C ALA A 50 5.65 -2.70 -8.33
N SER A 51 6.38 -1.74 -8.92
CA SER A 51 5.87 -0.39 -9.22
C SER A 51 4.62 -0.43 -10.12
N ASP A 52 4.64 -1.25 -11.17
CA ASP A 52 3.49 -1.45 -12.07
C ASP A 52 2.26 -2.02 -11.34
N ARG A 53 2.48 -3.01 -10.46
CA ARG A 53 1.41 -3.62 -9.66
C ARG A 53 0.73 -2.64 -8.72
N ILE A 54 1.50 -1.78 -8.03
CA ILE A 54 0.91 -0.75 -7.15
C ILE A 54 0.18 0.28 -7.96
N THR A 55 0.72 0.68 -9.11
CA THR A 55 0.06 1.65 -10.00
C THR A 55 -1.31 1.15 -10.44
N GLU A 56 -1.37 -0.11 -10.90
CA GLU A 56 -2.63 -0.75 -11.26
C GLU A 56 -3.58 -0.89 -10.06
N GLY A 57 -3.04 -1.32 -8.91
CA GLY A 57 -3.78 -1.38 -7.67
C GLY A 57 -4.35 -0.03 -7.22
N TYR A 58 -3.60 1.04 -7.45
CA TYR A 58 -3.97 2.40 -7.09
C TYR A 58 -5.09 2.92 -7.99
N ARG A 59 -5.04 2.66 -9.30
CA ARG A 59 -6.15 2.95 -10.22
C ARG A 59 -7.44 2.26 -9.77
N ARG A 60 -7.36 0.97 -9.42
CA ARG A 60 -8.49 0.22 -8.87
C ARG A 60 -9.00 0.85 -7.59
N PHE A 61 -8.11 1.24 -6.69
CA PHE A 61 -8.51 1.94 -5.46
C PHE A 61 -9.22 3.27 -5.72
N LEU A 62 -8.70 4.10 -6.65
CA LEU A 62 -9.34 5.35 -7.07
C LEU A 62 -10.75 5.11 -7.62
N TYR A 63 -10.92 4.07 -8.43
CA TYR A 63 -12.24 3.65 -8.92
C TYR A 63 -13.19 3.31 -7.77
N LEU A 64 -12.77 2.48 -6.81
CA LEU A 64 -13.59 2.16 -5.64
C LEU A 64 -13.91 3.41 -4.80
N LYS A 65 -12.96 4.33 -4.66
CA LYS A 65 -13.12 5.58 -3.91
C LYS A 65 -14.08 6.56 -4.59
N ALA A 66 -14.13 6.56 -5.92
CA ALA A 66 -15.06 7.34 -6.72
C ALA A 66 -16.47 6.73 -6.72
N LEU A 67 -16.57 5.41 -6.74
CA LEU A 67 -17.84 4.67 -6.71
C LEU A 67 -18.55 4.76 -5.35
N SER A 68 -17.80 4.81 -4.24
CA SER A 68 -18.33 4.75 -2.88
C SER A 68 -18.35 6.10 -2.17
N ASP A 69 -19.51 6.47 -1.65
CA ASP A 69 -19.68 7.59 -0.70
C ASP A 69 -19.16 7.26 0.71
N GLU A 70 -19.07 5.97 1.03
CA GLU A 70 -18.56 5.52 2.32
C GLU A 70 -17.03 5.69 2.43
N PRO A 71 -16.50 5.96 3.63
CA PRO A 71 -15.05 6.01 3.86
C PRO A 71 -14.38 4.65 3.55
N LEU A 72 -13.32 4.69 2.76
CA LEU A 72 -12.45 3.56 2.46
C LEU A 72 -11.06 3.84 3.01
N THR A 73 -10.44 2.82 3.60
CA THR A 73 -9.05 2.88 4.06
C THR A 73 -8.18 2.05 3.13
N PRO A 74 -7.24 2.66 2.40
CA PRO A 74 -6.31 1.92 1.56
C PRO A 74 -5.35 1.06 2.40
N PRO A 75 -4.78 -0.01 1.83
CA PRO A 75 -3.61 -0.68 2.38
C PRO A 75 -2.38 0.22 2.20
N HIS A 76 -1.33 -0.05 2.99
CA HIS A 76 -0.14 0.79 3.10
C HIS A 76 0.41 1.25 1.74
N TRP A 77 0.64 0.32 0.81
CA TRP A 77 1.24 0.66 -0.49
C TRP A 77 0.34 1.49 -1.41
N LEU A 78 -0.97 1.31 -1.34
CA LEU A 78 -1.90 2.15 -2.08
C LEU A 78 -2.07 3.52 -1.41
N ASP A 79 -1.89 3.61 -0.09
CA ASP A 79 -1.87 4.88 0.64
C ASP A 79 -0.61 5.70 0.30
N GLU A 80 0.55 5.06 0.20
CA GLU A 80 1.79 5.71 -0.27
C GLU A 80 1.65 6.25 -1.70
N ALA A 81 1.09 5.44 -2.61
CA ALA A 81 0.78 5.89 -3.97
C ALA A 81 -0.21 7.08 -3.97
N TRP A 82 -1.21 7.05 -3.10
CA TRP A 82 -2.17 8.14 -2.97
C TRP A 82 -1.51 9.41 -2.43
N HIS A 83 -0.69 9.32 -1.38
CA HIS A 83 0.06 10.46 -0.85
C HIS A 83 0.96 11.09 -1.91
N LEU A 84 1.61 10.26 -2.74
CA LEU A 84 2.42 10.76 -3.84
C LEU A 84 1.57 11.51 -4.88
N HIS A 85 0.41 10.98 -5.26
CA HIS A 85 -0.51 11.67 -6.17
C HIS A 85 -1.06 12.98 -5.58
N LEU A 86 -1.36 13.02 -4.27
CA LEU A 86 -1.77 14.26 -3.58
C LEU A 86 -0.70 15.36 -3.62
N GLY A 87 0.57 15.00 -3.80
CA GLY A 87 1.67 15.94 -4.05
C GLY A 87 1.54 16.67 -5.40
N PHE A 88 0.95 16.02 -6.40
CA PHE A 88 0.65 16.59 -7.71
C PHE A 88 -0.75 17.24 -7.70
N ARG A 89 -0.89 18.30 -6.90
CA ARG A 89 -2.19 18.94 -6.60
C ARG A 89 -3.00 19.28 -7.85
N ASP A 90 -2.37 19.81 -8.90
CA ASP A 90 -3.08 20.25 -10.10
C ASP A 90 -3.67 19.05 -10.87
N ASP A 91 -2.89 17.97 -11.03
CA ASP A 91 -3.36 16.72 -11.64
C ASP A 91 -4.45 16.06 -10.80
N TYR A 92 -4.23 15.94 -9.49
CA TYR A 92 -5.20 15.35 -8.58
C TYR A 92 -6.54 16.09 -8.61
N THR A 93 -6.50 17.42 -8.62
CA THR A 93 -7.72 18.24 -8.71
C THR A 93 -8.37 18.10 -10.09
N ALA A 94 -7.59 17.95 -11.16
CA ALA A 94 -8.12 17.66 -12.50
C ALA A 94 -8.82 16.29 -12.54
N LEU A 95 -8.26 15.27 -11.90
CA LEU A 95 -8.89 13.95 -11.76
C LEU A 95 -10.22 14.05 -11.00
N GLU A 96 -10.26 14.74 -9.86
CA GLU A 96 -11.50 14.93 -9.09
C GLU A 96 -12.60 15.60 -9.93
N ARG A 97 -12.23 16.60 -10.74
CA ARG A 97 -13.17 17.26 -11.67
C ARG A 97 -13.64 16.32 -12.77
N ALA A 98 -12.74 15.52 -13.35
CA ALA A 98 -13.05 14.57 -14.40
C ALA A 98 -13.96 13.42 -13.91
N VAL A 99 -13.73 12.95 -12.70
CA VAL A 99 -14.59 11.99 -11.99
C VAL A 99 -15.92 12.62 -11.56
N GLY A 100 -15.99 13.96 -11.50
CA GLY A 100 -17.21 14.71 -11.16
C GLY A 100 -17.47 14.82 -9.66
N ARG A 101 -16.51 14.47 -8.79
CA ARG A 101 -16.65 14.56 -7.33
C ARG A 101 -15.31 14.65 -6.61
N PRO A 102 -15.28 15.27 -5.41
CA PRO A 102 -14.11 15.22 -4.54
C PRO A 102 -13.79 13.79 -4.07
N LEU A 103 -12.51 13.48 -3.97
CA LEU A 103 -11.94 12.24 -3.45
C LEU A 103 -11.11 12.58 -2.19
N PRO A 104 -11.76 12.86 -1.05
CA PRO A 104 -11.05 13.35 0.12
C PRO A 104 -10.17 12.25 0.73
N HIS A 105 -8.89 12.57 0.94
CA HIS A 105 -8.01 11.79 1.81
C HIS A 105 -8.30 12.18 3.26
N ARG A 106 -8.93 11.28 4.02
CA ARG A 106 -9.21 11.48 5.45
C ARG A 106 -8.72 10.29 6.24
N ARG A 107 -7.84 10.55 7.22
CA ARG A 107 -7.48 9.54 8.22
C ARG A 107 -8.64 9.31 9.18
N THR A 108 -9.02 8.06 9.35
CA THR A 108 -9.97 7.65 10.38
C THR A 108 -9.24 7.55 11.72
N ILE A 109 -9.68 8.31 12.72
CA ILE A 109 -9.00 8.37 14.03
C ILE A 109 -9.26 7.09 14.84
N LEU A 110 -10.45 6.50 14.69
CA LEU A 110 -10.84 5.31 15.44
C LEU A 110 -10.44 4.02 14.72
N LYS A 111 -9.61 3.21 15.37
CA LYS A 111 -9.12 1.91 14.84
C LYS A 111 -10.25 0.99 14.36
N LYS A 112 -11.36 0.92 15.10
CA LYS A 112 -12.52 0.08 14.73
C LYS A 112 -13.18 0.57 13.44
N GLU A 113 -13.25 1.88 13.23
CA GLU A 113 -13.79 2.46 12.00
C GLU A 113 -12.85 2.28 10.82
N ALA A 114 -11.54 2.47 11.02
CA ALA A 114 -10.53 2.18 10.01
C ALA A 114 -10.61 0.71 9.55
N ASN A 115 -10.76 -0.22 10.50
CA ASN A 115 -10.95 -1.64 10.20
C ASN A 115 -12.22 -1.91 9.37
N ARG A 116 -13.34 -1.25 9.69
CA ARG A 116 -14.57 -1.34 8.89
C ARG A 116 -14.38 -0.77 7.50
N ALA A 117 -13.78 0.41 7.37
CA ALA A 117 -13.50 1.06 6.10
C ALA A 117 -12.56 0.23 5.22
N TYR A 118 -11.55 -0.40 5.80
CA TYR A 118 -10.65 -1.33 5.11
C TYR A 118 -11.39 -2.58 4.63
N ALA A 119 -12.22 -3.19 5.48
CA ALA A 119 -13.01 -4.38 5.12
C ALA A 119 -14.02 -4.07 4.00
N ARG A 120 -14.67 -2.89 4.04
CA ARG A 120 -15.54 -2.40 2.97
C ARG A 120 -14.80 -2.25 1.65
N GLY A 121 -13.60 -1.65 1.67
CA GLY A 121 -12.76 -1.53 0.47
C GLY A 121 -12.47 -2.88 -0.18
N ARG A 122 -12.10 -3.90 0.61
CA ARG A 122 -11.89 -5.27 0.09
C ARG A 122 -13.18 -5.90 -0.44
N ALA A 123 -14.32 -5.67 0.20
CA ALA A 123 -15.61 -6.18 -0.27
C ALA A 123 -16.02 -5.55 -1.61
N LEU A 124 -15.85 -4.23 -1.74
CA LEU A 124 -16.07 -3.53 -3.01
C LEU A 124 -15.12 -4.01 -4.10
N TRP A 125 -13.84 -4.21 -3.78
CA TRP A 125 -12.88 -4.79 -4.73
C TRP A 125 -13.37 -6.12 -5.29
N ARG A 126 -13.80 -7.05 -4.43
CA ARG A 126 -14.33 -8.35 -4.88
C ARG A 126 -15.54 -8.21 -5.77
N ARG A 127 -16.45 -7.31 -5.40
CA ARG A 127 -17.68 -7.06 -6.17
C ARG A 127 -17.37 -6.52 -7.56
N GLU A 128 -16.44 -5.58 -7.66
CA GLU A 128 -16.15 -4.84 -8.90
C GLU A 128 -15.13 -5.53 -9.82
N PHE A 129 -14.28 -6.39 -9.28
CA PHE A 129 -13.23 -7.07 -10.05
C PHE A 129 -13.40 -8.59 -10.10
N ASP A 130 -14.46 -9.13 -9.48
CA ASP A 130 -14.74 -10.57 -9.39
C ASP A 130 -13.54 -11.40 -8.90
N ALA A 131 -12.72 -10.80 -8.04
CA ALA A 131 -11.49 -11.38 -7.54
C ALA A 131 -11.14 -10.81 -6.16
N ASP A 132 -10.50 -11.61 -5.31
CA ASP A 132 -9.87 -11.09 -4.11
C ASP A 132 -8.73 -10.12 -4.47
N PRO A 133 -8.54 -9.02 -3.71
CA PRO A 133 -7.37 -8.20 -3.93
C PRO A 133 -6.12 -9.00 -3.56
N PRO A 134 -5.01 -8.84 -4.32
CA PRO A 134 -3.78 -9.59 -4.08
C PRO A 134 -3.30 -9.41 -2.62
N PRO A 135 -2.96 -10.49 -1.90
CA PRO A 135 -2.67 -10.40 -0.46
C PRO A 135 -1.38 -9.62 -0.15
N ASP A 136 -0.44 -9.58 -1.09
CA ASP A 136 0.79 -8.78 -1.05
C ASP A 136 0.53 -7.28 -1.21
N LEU A 137 -0.58 -6.91 -1.88
CA LEU A 137 -0.98 -5.52 -2.09
C LEU A 137 -2.01 -5.05 -1.06
N TRP A 138 -2.95 -5.93 -0.69
CA TRP A 138 -4.08 -5.64 0.19
C TRP A 138 -4.39 -6.84 1.11
N PRO A 139 -3.61 -7.03 2.18
CA PRO A 139 -3.73 -8.19 3.08
C PRO A 139 -5.09 -8.26 3.79
N ALA A 140 -5.49 -9.45 4.23
CA ALA A 140 -6.70 -9.61 5.03
C ALA A 140 -6.52 -9.06 6.46
N LEU A 141 -7.57 -8.50 7.08
CA LEU A 141 -7.48 -7.98 8.46
C LEU A 141 -6.96 -9.02 9.46
N GLY A 142 -7.35 -10.28 9.32
CA GLY A 142 -6.84 -11.37 10.16
C GLY A 142 -5.32 -11.55 10.03
N LEU A 143 -4.80 -11.44 8.80
CA LEU A 143 -3.37 -11.52 8.52
C LEU A 143 -2.61 -10.31 9.09
N VAL A 144 -3.19 -9.11 8.96
CA VAL A 144 -2.65 -7.88 9.55
C VAL A 144 -2.66 -7.96 11.08
N ALA A 145 -3.71 -8.49 11.69
CA ALA A 145 -3.79 -8.67 13.15
C ALA A 145 -2.76 -9.69 13.65
N ALA A 146 -2.64 -10.84 12.99
CA ALA A 146 -1.64 -11.86 13.30
C ALA A 146 -0.21 -11.31 13.16
N GLY A 147 0.06 -10.60 12.06
CA GLY A 147 1.36 -9.97 11.84
C GLY A 147 1.74 -8.97 12.92
N ASN A 148 0.81 -8.09 13.32
CA ASN A 148 1.04 -7.15 14.41
C ASN A 148 1.32 -7.86 15.75
N ALA A 149 0.62 -8.95 16.05
CA ALA A 149 0.85 -9.73 17.26
C ALA A 149 2.25 -10.38 17.26
N ILE A 150 2.64 -10.98 16.12
CA ILE A 150 3.95 -11.59 15.93
C ILE A 150 5.07 -10.54 16.08
N SER A 151 4.95 -9.36 15.45
CA SER A 151 5.94 -8.28 15.62
C SER A 151 6.04 -7.80 17.07
N THR A 152 4.92 -7.70 17.79
CA THR A 152 4.90 -7.27 19.20
C THR A 152 5.65 -8.27 20.10
N ILE A 153 5.41 -9.57 19.90
CA ILE A 153 6.15 -10.64 20.60
C ILE A 153 7.64 -10.55 20.25
N GLY A 154 7.96 -10.35 18.97
CA GLY A 154 9.34 -10.21 18.50
C GLY A 154 10.10 -9.07 19.19
N VAL A 155 9.50 -7.88 19.30
CA VAL A 155 10.08 -6.74 20.03
C VAL A 155 10.32 -7.09 21.50
N GLY A 156 9.37 -7.76 22.15
CA GLY A 156 9.52 -8.20 23.54
C GLY A 156 10.71 -9.14 23.74
N LEU A 157 10.85 -10.15 22.89
CA LEU A 157 11.99 -11.08 22.93
C LEU A 157 13.32 -10.39 22.62
N TRP A 158 13.31 -9.42 21.71
CA TRP A 158 14.48 -8.63 21.37
C TRP A 158 14.99 -7.81 22.57
N ILE A 159 14.08 -7.09 23.24
CA ILE A 159 14.40 -6.31 24.45
C ILE A 159 14.91 -7.23 25.57
N ILE A 160 14.22 -8.35 25.84
CA ILE A 160 14.64 -9.32 26.86
C ILE A 160 16.04 -9.87 26.56
N GLY A 161 16.29 -10.24 25.30
CA GLY A 161 17.59 -10.74 24.86
C GLY A 161 18.72 -9.68 24.89
N PHE A 162 18.37 -8.40 24.87
CA PHE A 162 19.33 -7.30 24.96
C PHE A 162 19.65 -6.89 26.40
N VAL A 163 18.66 -6.96 27.31
CA VAL A 163 18.79 -6.50 28.70
C VAL A 163 19.30 -7.62 29.63
N ALA A 164 19.18 -8.90 29.26
CA ALA A 164 19.76 -9.99 30.03
C ALA A 164 21.29 -10.14 29.79
N PRO A 165 22.08 -10.52 30.81
CA PRO A 165 23.52 -10.61 30.68
C PRO A 165 23.94 -11.68 29.65
N PHE A 166 24.87 -11.32 28.77
CA PHE A 166 25.53 -12.24 27.85
C PHE A 166 26.52 -13.12 28.62
N THR A 167 26.00 -14.16 29.27
CA THR A 167 26.81 -15.24 29.82
C THR A 167 26.79 -16.44 28.88
N PRO A 168 27.81 -17.32 28.89
CA PRO A 168 27.90 -18.46 27.97
C PRO A 168 26.74 -19.48 28.06
N TRP A 169 25.91 -19.37 29.10
CA TRP A 169 24.79 -20.25 29.40
C TRP A 169 23.44 -19.52 29.29
N SER A 170 23.41 -18.26 28.87
CA SER A 170 22.16 -17.50 28.76
C SER A 170 21.44 -17.79 27.44
N VAL A 171 20.12 -17.91 27.51
CA VAL A 171 19.25 -17.98 26.32
C VAL A 171 19.14 -16.63 25.58
N SER A 172 19.80 -15.59 26.09
CA SER A 172 19.70 -14.19 25.64
C SER A 172 19.98 -13.99 24.15
N PRO A 173 21.07 -14.56 23.58
CA PRO A 173 21.36 -14.42 22.14
C PRO A 173 20.28 -15.05 21.26
N TRP A 174 19.68 -16.16 21.72
CA TRP A 174 18.62 -16.88 21.00
C TRP A 174 17.30 -16.10 21.03
N LEU A 175 16.95 -15.50 22.19
CA LEU A 175 15.77 -14.63 22.30
C LEU A 175 15.93 -13.35 21.47
N PHE A 176 17.13 -12.77 21.44
CA PHE A 176 17.45 -11.62 20.60
C PHE A 176 17.27 -11.94 19.10
N GLY A 177 17.87 -13.03 18.63
CA GLY A 177 17.75 -13.49 17.24
C GLY A 177 16.32 -13.86 16.85
N LEU A 178 15.62 -14.62 17.70
CA LEU A 178 14.21 -14.97 17.50
C LEU A 178 13.32 -13.72 17.47
N GLY A 179 13.61 -12.73 18.33
CA GLY A 179 12.91 -11.45 18.35
C GLY A 179 12.97 -10.72 17.01
N ILE A 180 14.17 -10.62 16.42
CA ILE A 180 14.36 -10.03 15.09
C ILE A 180 13.56 -10.80 14.03
N VAL A 181 13.66 -12.13 14.01
CA VAL A 181 12.94 -12.97 13.04
C VAL A 181 11.43 -12.75 13.12
N LEU A 182 10.86 -12.70 14.33
CA LEU A 182 9.43 -12.44 14.52
C LEU A 182 9.03 -11.02 14.10
N VAL A 183 9.85 -10.00 14.35
CA VAL A 183 9.57 -8.63 13.85
C VAL A 183 9.49 -8.61 12.33
N LEU A 184 10.45 -9.23 11.65
CA LEU A 184 10.47 -9.35 10.18
C LEU A 184 9.25 -10.16 9.69
N ALA A 185 8.95 -11.30 10.31
CA ALA A 185 7.79 -12.12 9.94
C ALA A 185 6.46 -11.35 10.10
N GLY A 186 6.28 -10.61 11.19
CA GLY A 186 5.07 -9.83 11.41
C GLY A 186 4.93 -8.63 10.46
N ASN A 187 6.03 -7.96 10.10
CA ASN A 187 6.04 -6.91 9.08
C ASN A 187 5.68 -7.48 7.68
N PHE A 188 6.10 -8.71 7.37
CA PHE A 188 5.70 -9.40 6.14
C PHE A 188 4.19 -9.67 6.09
N LEU A 189 3.62 -10.19 7.18
CA LEU A 189 2.18 -10.49 7.25
C LEU A 189 1.30 -9.23 7.26
N THR A 190 1.83 -8.09 7.73
CA THR A 190 1.12 -6.81 7.68
C THR A 190 1.20 -6.13 6.31
N GLY A 191 1.94 -6.71 5.35
CA GLY A 191 2.16 -6.12 4.03
C GLY A 191 3.03 -4.86 4.08
N LYS A 192 3.88 -4.71 5.11
CA LYS A 192 4.86 -3.61 5.21
C LYS A 192 6.14 -3.86 4.41
N TYR A 193 6.31 -5.07 3.89
CA TYR A 193 7.27 -5.34 2.82
C TYR A 193 6.51 -5.34 1.49
N GLY A 194 7.06 -4.64 0.49
CA GLY A 194 6.43 -4.45 -0.82
C GLY A 194 6.12 -5.78 -1.49
N PRO A 195 5.33 -5.80 -2.58
CA PRO A 195 5.19 -6.96 -3.44
C PRO A 195 6.59 -7.35 -3.94
N GLN A 196 7.20 -8.34 -3.29
CA GLN A 196 8.50 -8.88 -3.67
C GLN A 196 8.27 -9.70 -4.93
N VAL A 197 8.68 -9.17 -6.08
CA VAL A 197 8.79 -9.99 -7.28
C VAL A 197 10.02 -10.86 -7.08
N VAL A 198 9.81 -12.12 -6.70
CA VAL A 198 10.81 -13.16 -6.90
C VAL A 198 11.04 -13.18 -8.41
N SER A 199 12.12 -12.58 -8.87
CA SER A 199 12.62 -12.78 -10.22
C SER A 199 12.96 -14.27 -10.33
N ARG A 200 12.01 -15.09 -10.78
CA ARG A 200 12.37 -16.38 -11.35
C ARG A 200 13.09 -16.04 -12.65
N CYS A 201 14.41 -15.94 -12.58
CA CYS A 201 15.23 -16.03 -13.77
C CYS A 201 14.87 -17.37 -14.44
N ALA A 202 14.31 -17.29 -15.65
CA ALA A 202 14.29 -18.36 -16.62
C ALA A 202 15.37 -18.06 -17.65
#